data_AF-A0A814FD25-F1
#
_entry.id   AF-A0A814FD25-F1
#
_cell.length_a   1.000
_cell.length_b   1.000
_cell.length_c   1.000
_cell.angle_alpha   90.00
_cell.angle_beta   90.00
_cell.angle_gamma   90.00
#
_symmetry.space_group_name_H-M   'P 1'
#
loop_
_entity.id
_entity.type
_entity.pdbx_description
1 polymer ?
#
loop_
_entity_poly.entity_id
_entity_poly.type
_entity_poly.pdbx_seq_one_letter_code
_entity_poly.pdbx_strand_id
1 'polypeptide(L)'
;MVVFTGMQRHAGTTAKVHFILSSEDCETNPYTLVDDKRKILQRGSIDSFIFSVPKSLGLLNYLRIWHHNSGLHSSPSWFLK
;
A
#
# COMPACT_ATOMS: atom_id res chain seq x y z
N MET A 1 -6.67 0.08 -6.95
CA MET A 1 -5.43 -0.70 -6.71
C MET A 1 -5.79 -1.96 -5.92
N VAL A 2 -5.25 -3.11 -6.32
CA VAL A 2 -5.42 -4.37 -5.61
C VAL A 2 -4.06 -4.77 -5.03
N VAL A 3 -4.02 -5.08 -3.74
CA VAL A 3 -2.80 -5.41 -2.99
C VAL A 3 -2.89 -6.86 -2.51
N PHE A 4 -1.88 -7.66 -2.83
CA PHE A 4 -1.79 -9.05 -2.41
C PHE A 4 -0.76 -9.17 -1.29
N THR A 5 -1.20 -9.54 -0.10
CA THR A 5 -0.29 -9.83 1.02
C THR A 5 0.04 -11.31 1.04
N GLY A 6 1.33 -11.64 1.18
CA GLY A 6 1.82 -13.02 1.13
C GLY A 6 1.24 -13.96 2.17
N MET A 7 1.44 -15.25 1.93
CA MET A 7 1.05 -16.33 2.84
C MET A 7 2.16 -16.73 3.82
N GLN A 8 3.37 -16.15 3.73
CA GLN A 8 4.47 -16.50 4.63
C GLN A 8 4.12 -16.13 6.08
N ARG A 9 4.80 -16.78 7.04
CA ARG A 9 4.70 -16.41 8.45
C ARG A 9 5.16 -14.95 8.60
N HIS A 10 4.39 -14.13 9.31
CA HIS A 10 4.65 -12.69 9.49
C HIS A 10 4.62 -11.86 8.19
N ALA A 11 3.90 -12.32 7.16
CA ALA A 11 3.76 -11.59 5.90
C ALA A 11 2.85 -10.35 6.02
N GLY A 12 1.91 -10.32 6.96
CA GLY A 12 1.02 -9.17 7.19
C GLY A 12 1.66 -8.11 8.09
N THR A 13 1.19 -6.87 7.97
CA THR A 13 1.72 -5.74 8.73
C THR A 13 0.63 -4.93 9.42
N THR A 14 1.00 -4.28 10.53
CA THR A 14 0.18 -3.24 11.17
C THR A 14 0.72 -1.84 10.93
N ALA A 15 1.83 -1.76 10.18
CA ALA A 15 2.41 -0.50 9.75
C ALA A 15 1.48 0.24 8.81
N LYS A 16 1.49 1.58 8.90
CA LYS A 16 0.96 2.42 7.83
C LYS A 16 1.82 2.21 6.59
N VAL A 17 1.13 1.83 5.53
CA VAL A 17 1.69 1.67 4.19
C VAL A 17 1.26 2.87 3.37
N HIS A 18 2.23 3.43 2.67
CA HIS A 18 2.06 4.59 1.81
C HIS A 18 2.52 4.25 0.40
N PHE A 19 1.93 4.91 -0.59
CA PHE A 19 2.41 4.81 -1.96
C PHE A 19 2.28 6.14 -2.69
N ILE A 20 3.06 6.26 -3.76
CA ILE A 20 2.95 7.32 -4.78
C ILE A 20 2.87 6.67 -6.15
N LEU A 21 2.24 7.39 -7.07
CA LEU A 21 2.27 7.09 -8.49
C LEU A 21 3.14 8.12 -9.19
N SER A 22 4.03 7.64 -10.05
CA SER A 22 4.80 8.46 -10.98
C SER A 22 4.31 8.22 -12.40
N SER A 23 4.17 9.31 -13.15
CA SER A 23 3.96 9.37 -14.59
C SER A 23 5.02 10.24 -15.25
N GLU A 24 4.96 10.40 -16.58
CA GLU A 24 5.96 11.16 -17.34
C GLU A 24 6.11 12.61 -16.85
N ASP A 25 5.00 13.28 -16.53
CA ASP A 25 4.98 14.71 -16.20
C ASP A 25 4.64 15.00 -14.72
N CYS A 26 4.35 13.97 -13.91
CA CYS A 26 3.80 14.17 -12.58
C CYS A 26 4.16 13.04 -11.61
N GLU A 27 4.29 13.40 -10.33
CA GLU A 27 4.29 12.46 -9.21
C GLU A 27 3.19 12.88 -8.24
N THR A 28 2.42 11.91 -7.74
CA THR A 28 1.35 12.20 -6.78
C THR A 28 1.91 12.48 -5.40
N ASN A 29 1.12 13.18 -4.56
CA ASN A 29 1.36 13.16 -3.13
C ASN A 29 1.23 11.73 -2.56
N PRO A 30 1.86 11.43 -1.40
CA PRO A 30 1.72 10.14 -0.74
C PRO A 30 0.27 9.84 -0.35
N TYR A 31 -0.24 8.71 -0.83
CA TYR A 31 -1.49 8.13 -0.38
C TYR A 31 -1.22 7.12 0.72
N THR A 32 -2.14 6.99 1.68
CA THR A 32 -2.06 5.99 2.76
C THR A 32 -3.11 4.92 2.53
N LEU A 33 -2.72 3.64 2.65
CA LEU A 33 -3.67 2.54 2.63
C LEU A 33 -4.39 2.49 3.98
N VAL A 34 -5.69 2.76 3.97
CA VAL A 34 -6.53 2.78 5.17
C VAL A 34 -7.89 2.16 4.85
N ASP A 35 -8.49 1.52 5.84
CA ASP A 35 -9.89 1.11 5.84
C ASP A 35 -10.38 1.07 7.29
N ASP A 36 -11.39 1.88 7.60
CA ASP A 36 -11.89 2.02 8.98
C ASP A 36 -12.80 0.87 9.41
N LYS A 37 -13.24 0.01 8.48
CA LYS A 37 -14.23 -1.04 8.76
C LYS A 37 -13.60 -2.42 8.91
N ARG A 38 -12.36 -2.61 8.47
CA ARG A 38 -11.71 -3.93 8.47
C ARG A 38 -10.20 -3.79 8.63
N LYS A 39 -9.57 -4.86 9.11
CA LYS A 39 -8.10 -4.99 9.08
C LYS A 39 -7.65 -5.22 7.63
N ILE A 40 -6.67 -4.45 7.20
CA ILE A 40 -6.05 -4.53 5.87
C ILE A 40 -4.64 -5.14 5.97
N LEU A 41 -4.08 -5.59 4.86
CA LEU A 41 -2.68 -6.04 4.76
C LEU A 41 -2.38 -7.20 5.72
N GLN A 42 -3.37 -8.08 5.89
CA GLN A 42 -3.26 -9.27 6.72
C GLN A 42 -2.62 -10.40 5.91
N ARG A 43 -1.97 -11.35 6.58
CA ARG A 43 -1.40 -12.52 5.91
C ARG A 43 -2.44 -13.20 5.02
N GLY A 44 -2.14 -13.33 3.73
CA GLY A 44 -3.02 -13.95 2.74
C GLY A 44 -4.18 -13.08 2.25
N SER A 45 -4.25 -11.81 2.64
CA SER A 45 -5.33 -10.92 2.21
C SER A 45 -5.15 -10.44 0.77
N ILE A 46 -6.29 -10.16 0.15
CA ILE A 46 -6.40 -9.41 -1.09
C ILE A 46 -7.20 -8.16 -0.75
N ASP A 47 -6.56 -7.01 -0.79
CA ASP A 47 -7.15 -5.74 -0.38
C ASP A 47 -7.31 -4.82 -1.59
N SER A 48 -8.56 -4.39 -1.84
CA SER A 48 -8.88 -3.45 -2.92
C SER A 48 -9.09 -2.04 -2.37
N PHE A 49 -8.39 -1.07 -2.95
CA PHE A 49 -8.45 0.33 -2.57
C PHE A 49 -8.79 1.21 -3.78
N ILE A 50 -9.60 2.23 -3.55
CA ILE A 50 -9.95 3.27 -4.53
C ILE A 50 -9.37 4.59 -4.02
N PHE A 51 -8.73 5.33 -4.92
CA PHE A 51 -8.24 6.68 -4.67
C PHE A 51 -8.47 7.54 -5.91
N SER A 52 -8.61 8.84 -5.70
CA SER A 52 -8.77 9.83 -6.75
C SER A 52 -7.54 10.72 -6.84
N VAL A 53 -7.22 11.12 -8.07
CA VAL A 53 -6.17 12.08 -8.39
C VAL A 53 -6.83 13.35 -8.94
N PRO A 54 -6.33 14.54 -8.61
CA PRO A 54 -6.97 15.79 -9.00
C PRO A 54 -6.87 16.08 -10.50
N LYS A 55 -5.94 15.43 -11.21
CA LYS A 55 -5.70 15.57 -12.64
C LYS A 55 -5.39 14.20 -13.24
N SER A 56 -5.59 14.05 -14.55
CA SER A 56 -5.15 12.86 -15.27
C SER A 56 -3.63 12.72 -15.12
N LEU A 57 -3.17 11.51 -14.78
CA LEU A 57 -1.73 11.22 -14.68
C LEU A 57 -1.10 10.88 -16.04
N GLY A 58 -1.91 10.61 -17.07
CA GLY A 58 -1.37 10.09 -18.34
C GLY A 58 -0.83 8.67 -18.21
N LEU A 59 0.28 8.38 -18.91
CA LEU A 59 0.96 7.09 -18.85
C LEU A 59 1.71 6.94 -17.52
N LEU A 60 1.41 5.86 -16.78
CA LEU A 60 2.07 5.56 -15.52
C LEU A 60 3.43 4.90 -15.77
N ASN A 61 4.44 5.35 -15.05
CA ASN A 61 5.81 4.83 -15.13
C ASN A 61 6.05 3.77 -14.05
N TYR A 62 5.88 4.16 -12.79
CA TYR A 62 6.08 3.27 -11.65
C TYR A 62 5.19 3.65 -10.47
N LEU A 63 5.00 2.67 -9.60
CA LEU A 63 4.42 2.85 -8.28
C LEU A 63 5.52 2.60 -7.25
N ARG A 64 5.70 3.55 -6.33
CA ARG A 64 6.59 3.37 -5.19
C ARG A 64 5.74 3.18 -3.95
N ILE A 65 5.96 2.08 -3.23
CA ILE A 65 5.24 1.72 -2.02
C ILE A 65 6.23 1.47 -0.89
N TRP A 66 5.90 1.94 0.31
CA TRP A 66 6.75 1.81 1.49
C TRP A 66 5.92 1.81 2.75
N HIS A 67 6.51 1.41 3.86
CA HIS A 67 5.89 1.48 5.17
C HIS A 67 6.82 2.20 6.15
N HIS A 68 6.23 2.85 7.15
CA HIS A 68 6.99 3.65 8.11
C HIS A 68 7.69 2.82 9.22
N ASN A 69 7.82 1.50 9.06
CA ASN A 69 8.38 0.57 10.04
C ASN A 69 7.79 0.61 11.47
N SER A 70 6.74 1.40 11.71
CA SER A 70 6.00 1.37 12.96
C SER A 70 4.99 0.20 12.93
N GLY A 71 4.70 -0.42 14.07
CA GLY A 71 3.78 -1.54 14.16
C GLY A 71 3.74 -2.07 15.58
N LEU A 72 2.63 -2.71 15.98
CA LEU A 72 2.57 -3.38 17.29
C LEU A 72 3.37 -4.70 17.25
N HIS A 73 4.14 -4.95 18.31
CA HIS A 73 4.95 -6.16 18.48
C HIS A 73 5.95 -6.43 17.33
N SER A 74 6.11 -7.69 16.95
CA SER A 74 7.09 -8.25 15.99
C SER A 74 6.74 -8.04 14.51
N SER A 75 5.89 -7.06 14.16
CA SER A 75 5.25 -6.99 12.83
C SER A 75 5.43 -5.67 12.07
N PRO A 76 6.65 -5.12 11.88
CA PRO A 76 6.83 -4.09 10.86
C PRO A 76 7.01 -4.72 9.46
N SER A 77 7.54 -5.96 9.40
CA SER A 77 7.77 -6.67 8.15
C SER A 77 6.47 -6.88 7.38
N TRP A 78 6.56 -6.73 6.07
CA TRP A 78 5.45 -6.93 5.17
C TRP A 78 5.94 -7.65 3.92
N PHE A 79 5.30 -8.75 3.56
CA PHE A 79 5.54 -9.41 2.27
C PHE A 79 4.44 -9.00 1.31
N LEU A 80 4.76 -8.03 0.46
CA LEU A 80 3.95 -7.64 -0.70
C LEU A 80 4.26 -8.61 -1.85
N LYS A 81 3.20 -9.22 -2.41
CA LYS A 81 3.29 -10.15 -3.56
C LYS A 81 2.91 -9.46 -4.87
#